data_AF-A0A920VR57-F1
#
_entry.id   AF-A0A920VR57-F1
#
_cell.length_a   1.000
_cell.length_b   1.000
_cell.length_c   1.000
_cell.angle_alpha   90.00
_cell.angle_beta   90.00
_cell.angle_gamma   90.00
#
_symmetry.space_group_name_H-M   'P 1'
#
loop_
_entity.id
_entity.type
_entity.pdbx_description
1 polymer ?
#
loop_
_entity_poly.entity_id
_entity_poly.type
_entity_poly.pdbx_seq_one_letter_code
_entity_poly.pdbx_strand_id
1 'polypeptide(L)'
;MMGGMPFSKIEYEEKGEDHLRTFGASSTGPFMIEEWIQGEKTVFKANREHYHQENTYPYLDEIIWVEIPDTQVRGAALATGQIDVAGIDSKAKDVIAQLRGTDGIFEAKGMAGVRLSHHNAARAPFDDIRVRQAAQMAIDRAAWNDVLQGGEGHVYMGSVLPPTSAFAYEVDEYMYEYNPEKARELLEEYAAEKGLTLPLTTMSAFKCTDEQLEIGCTDLVEAPITVTTTTSAANVARAEFEAAAYNAVGFEVTMNLGEGKEGPRTFVTKEASFSLRGFGVRPHPAGSMDSYMGYGGYWNNGSYGTSDAQMELHETLKAAGEAYDYQEQVRLYKKCQQIYLEHALGGVKLANAPSFKYWSEDVRYDGYPDFTEVFFPSDTSLKMYGMYLER
;
A
#
# COMPACT_ATOMS: atom_id res chain seq x y z
N MET A 1 -5.12 4.65 17.85
CA MET A 1 -5.10 3.18 18.06
C MET A 1 -5.08 2.48 16.70
N MET A 2 -4.03 1.73 16.39
CA MET A 2 -4.07 0.76 15.28
C MET A 2 -4.90 -0.45 15.74
N GLY A 3 -5.90 -0.85 14.94
CA GLY A 3 -6.75 -1.98 15.29
C GLY A 3 -5.96 -3.28 15.46
N GLY A 4 -6.26 -4.05 16.50
CA GLY A 4 -5.70 -5.38 16.74
C GLY A 4 -4.59 -5.45 17.80
N MET A 5 -4.09 -4.33 18.33
CA MET A 5 -3.15 -4.34 19.45
C MET A 5 -3.91 -4.26 20.80
N PRO A 6 -3.55 -5.08 21.81
CA PRO A 6 -4.13 -4.96 23.14
C PRO A 6 -3.76 -3.60 23.75
N PHE A 7 -4.68 -3.02 24.53
CA PHE A 7 -4.47 -1.76 25.25
C PHE A 7 -4.97 -1.87 26.70
N SER A 8 -4.41 -1.05 27.59
CA SER A 8 -4.85 -0.99 28.99
C SER A 8 -6.19 -0.25 29.11
N LYS A 9 -7.25 -0.99 29.44
CA LYS A 9 -8.56 -0.41 29.76
C LYS A 9 -8.49 0.51 30.97
N ILE A 10 -7.74 0.13 32.00
CA ILE A 10 -7.59 0.91 33.24
C ILE A 10 -6.99 2.28 32.91
N GLU A 11 -5.92 2.32 32.12
CA GLU A 11 -5.30 3.58 31.72
C GLU A 11 -6.22 4.43 30.86
N TYR A 12 -7.00 3.82 29.95
CA TYR A 12 -8.02 4.55 29.20
C TYR A 12 -9.03 5.24 30.11
N GLU A 13 -9.50 4.54 31.14
CA GLU A 13 -10.46 5.08 32.11
C GLU A 13 -9.83 6.18 33.00
N GLU A 14 -8.55 6.06 33.35
CA GLU A 14 -7.86 6.99 34.24
C GLU A 14 -7.33 8.25 33.54
N LYS A 15 -6.74 8.09 32.34
CA LYS A 15 -6.02 9.16 31.62
C LYS A 15 -6.79 9.73 30.43
N GLY A 16 -7.84 9.04 29.99
CA GLY A 16 -8.70 9.50 28.90
C GLY A 16 -8.10 9.37 27.50
N GLU A 17 -8.94 9.66 26.50
CA GLU A 17 -8.61 9.46 25.08
C GLU A 17 -7.45 10.35 24.58
N ASP A 18 -7.38 11.61 25.02
CA ASP A 18 -6.36 12.56 24.54
C ASP A 18 -4.95 12.14 24.95
N HIS A 19 -4.79 11.58 26.16
CA HIS A 19 -3.52 11.01 26.60
C HIS A 19 -3.10 9.88 25.67
N LEU A 20 -4.01 8.96 25.36
CA LEU A 20 -3.73 7.80 24.51
C LEU A 20 -3.50 8.15 23.05
N ARG A 21 -4.09 9.24 22.56
CA ARG A 21 -3.80 9.79 21.23
C ARG A 21 -2.39 10.35 21.14
N THR A 22 -1.89 10.92 22.24
CA THR A 22 -0.60 11.61 22.31
C THR A 22 0.55 10.66 22.62
N PHE A 23 0.42 9.81 23.64
CA PHE A 23 1.47 8.94 24.16
C PHE A 23 1.27 7.47 23.79
N GLY A 24 0.24 7.16 22.99
CA GLY A 24 -0.19 5.78 22.77
C GLY A 24 -0.88 5.20 24.01
N ALA A 25 -1.39 3.98 23.88
CA ALA A 25 -1.81 3.21 25.04
C ALA A 25 -0.62 2.48 25.66
N SER A 26 -0.60 2.34 26.99
CA SER A 26 0.25 1.38 27.68
C SER A 26 0.06 0.03 27.01
N SER A 27 1.11 -0.39 26.34
CA SER A 27 1.14 -1.60 25.53
C SER A 27 2.07 -2.60 26.19
N THR A 28 1.87 -3.87 25.88
CA THR A 28 2.76 -4.95 26.31
C THR A 28 4.01 -5.06 25.41
N GLY A 29 4.37 -3.97 24.72
CA GLY A 29 5.50 -3.93 23.79
C GLY A 29 6.85 -3.70 24.49
N PRO A 30 7.96 -3.89 23.76
CA PRO A 30 9.32 -3.78 24.30
C PRO A 30 9.74 -2.37 24.68
N PHE A 31 9.10 -1.33 24.13
CA PHE A 31 9.41 0.07 24.41
C PHE A 31 8.13 0.86 24.68
N MET A 32 8.24 1.93 25.47
CA MET A 32 7.18 2.89 25.81
C MET A 32 7.57 4.29 25.35
N ILE A 33 6.60 5.12 24.95
CA ILE A 33 6.87 6.52 24.64
C ILE A 33 7.21 7.27 25.94
N GLU A 34 8.41 7.83 26.02
CA GLU A 34 8.87 8.68 27.11
C GLU A 34 8.63 10.17 26.80
N GLU A 35 8.91 10.57 25.56
CA GLU A 35 8.74 11.96 25.09
C GLU A 35 8.25 11.98 23.64
N TRP A 36 7.36 12.92 23.32
CA TRP A 36 6.99 13.23 21.96
C TRP A 36 7.05 14.73 21.72
N ILE A 37 7.97 15.16 20.86
CA ILE A 37 8.08 16.54 20.40
C ILE A 37 7.61 16.57 18.94
N GLN A 38 6.43 17.13 18.73
CA GLN A 38 5.77 17.14 17.43
C GLN A 38 6.67 17.76 16.34
N GLY A 39 6.94 16.98 15.29
CA GLY A 39 7.75 17.42 14.15
C GLY A 39 9.26 17.40 14.38
N GLU A 40 9.73 16.95 15.55
CA GLU A 40 11.15 16.88 15.89
C GLU A 40 11.57 15.44 16.22
N LYS A 41 11.00 14.83 17.26
CA LYS A 41 11.39 13.48 17.69
C LYS A 41 10.34 12.78 18.55
N THR A 42 10.43 11.46 18.59
CA THR A 42 9.79 10.61 19.60
C THR A 42 10.85 9.80 20.31
N VAL A 43 10.90 9.89 21.64
CA VAL A 43 11.81 9.11 22.48
C VAL A 43 11.05 7.92 23.05
N PHE A 44 11.59 6.73 22.82
CA PHE A 44 11.06 5.48 23.34
C PHE A 44 12.03 4.88 24.35
N LYS A 45 11.54 4.53 25.55
CA LYS A 45 12.32 3.88 26.60
C LYS A 45 12.00 2.41 26.71
N ALA A 46 13.01 1.60 27.01
CA ALA A 46 12.86 0.16 27.21
C ALA A 46 11.85 -0.18 28.33
N ASN A 47 10.97 -1.14 28.04
CA ASN A 47 9.93 -1.64 28.94
C ASN A 47 10.33 -2.97 29.61
N ARG A 48 11.54 -3.05 30.16
CA ARG A 48 12.11 -4.31 30.69
C ARG A 48 11.32 -4.88 31.87
N GLU A 49 10.64 -4.02 32.62
CA GLU A 49 9.83 -4.44 33.77
C GLU A 49 8.58 -5.19 33.36
N HIS A 50 8.07 -5.01 32.13
CA HIS A 50 6.80 -5.60 31.70
C HIS A 50 6.88 -6.40 30.39
N TYR A 51 8.00 -6.34 29.67
CA TYR A 51 8.20 -7.06 28.41
C TYR A 51 9.03 -8.33 28.63
N HIS A 52 8.41 -9.50 28.37
CA HIS A 52 9.06 -10.82 28.35
C HIS A 52 10.17 -10.97 29.42
N GLN A 53 9.82 -10.83 30.70
CA GLN A 53 10.75 -10.81 31.85
C GLN A 53 11.72 -12.01 31.92
N GLU A 54 11.37 -13.12 31.26
CA GLU A 54 12.21 -14.33 31.17
C GLU A 54 13.32 -14.23 30.12
N ASN A 55 13.28 -13.23 29.23
CA ASN A 55 14.25 -12.98 28.17
C ASN A 55 15.06 -11.70 28.44
N THR A 56 16.23 -11.58 27.81
CA THR A 56 17.14 -10.43 27.96
C THR A 56 16.73 -9.20 27.13
N TYR A 57 15.49 -9.15 26.63
CA TYR A 57 15.02 -8.11 25.71
C TYR A 57 14.21 -6.99 26.40
N PRO A 58 14.17 -5.78 25.82
CA PRO A 58 15.04 -5.32 24.74
C PRO A 58 16.48 -4.99 25.22
N TYR A 59 17.46 -5.06 24.32
CA TYR A 59 18.85 -4.69 24.65
C TYR A 59 19.07 -3.19 24.72
N LEU A 60 18.51 -2.42 23.78
CA LEU A 60 18.62 -0.97 23.79
C LEU A 60 17.87 -0.37 24.98
N ASP A 61 18.48 0.63 25.62
CA ASP A 61 17.84 1.41 26.67
C ASP A 61 16.80 2.39 26.12
N GLU A 62 17.09 2.97 24.95
CA GLU A 62 16.33 4.03 24.34
C GLU A 62 16.37 3.90 22.80
N ILE A 63 15.29 4.33 22.15
CA ILE A 63 15.23 4.57 20.71
C ILE A 63 14.75 6.01 20.52
N ILE A 64 15.55 6.81 19.81
CA ILE A 64 15.17 8.16 19.42
C ILE A 64 14.75 8.12 17.95
N TRP A 65 13.46 8.26 17.69
CA TRP A 65 12.94 8.44 16.33
C TRP A 65 12.98 9.92 15.97
N VAL A 66 13.95 10.32 15.14
CA VAL A 66 14.11 11.71 14.70
C VAL A 66 13.34 11.96 13.41
N GLU A 67 12.53 13.02 13.38
CA GLU A 67 11.78 13.46 12.21
C GLU A 67 12.69 14.24 11.27
N ILE A 68 13.18 13.58 10.22
CA ILE A 68 13.98 14.21 9.16
C ILE A 68 13.23 13.99 7.83
N PRO A 69 12.35 14.91 7.38
CA PRO A 69 11.50 14.68 6.21
C PRO A 69 12.27 14.57 4.89
N ASP A 70 13.40 15.28 4.77
CA ASP A 70 14.20 15.32 3.55
C ASP A 70 15.13 14.10 3.44
N THR A 71 15.02 13.37 2.32
CA THR A 71 15.79 12.14 2.07
C THR A 71 17.29 12.39 1.94
N GLN A 72 17.72 13.53 1.40
CA GLN A 72 19.14 13.87 1.27
C GLN A 72 19.75 14.13 2.64
N VAL A 73 19.04 14.88 3.49
CA VAL A 73 19.47 15.14 4.87
C VAL A 73 19.53 13.84 5.67
N ARG A 74 18.56 12.92 5.52
CA ARG A 74 18.62 11.59 6.15
C ARG A 74 19.84 10.78 5.73
N GLY A 75 20.14 10.75 4.43
CA GLY A 75 21.31 10.04 3.91
C GLY A 75 22.63 10.59 4.46
N ALA A 76 22.78 11.92 4.50
CA ALA A 76 23.96 12.57 5.07
C ALA A 76 24.09 12.34 6.58
N ALA A 77 22.97 12.41 7.32
CA ALA A 77 22.95 12.13 8.76
C ALA A 77 23.41 10.69 9.06
N LEU A 78 22.94 9.71 8.27
CA LEU A 78 23.39 8.33 8.39
C LEU A 78 24.88 8.18 8.06
N ALA A 79 25.33 8.72 6.93
CA ALA A 79 26.72 8.63 6.49
C ALA A 79 27.72 9.30 7.45
N THR A 80 27.27 10.26 8.26
CA THR A 80 28.09 10.95 9.27
C THR A 80 27.96 10.34 10.68
N GLY A 81 27.14 9.29 10.85
CA GLY A 81 26.89 8.65 12.14
C GLY A 81 26.01 9.46 13.09
N GLN A 82 25.28 10.47 12.59
CA GLN A 82 24.31 11.23 13.40
C GLN A 82 23.04 10.43 13.71
N ILE A 83 22.69 9.47 12.84
CA ILE A 83 21.62 8.50 13.05
C ILE A 83 22.12 7.11 12.68
N ASP A 84 21.60 6.09 13.37
CA ASP A 84 22.05 4.71 13.18
C ASP A 84 21.25 3.95 12.10
N VAL A 85 20.00 4.37 11.83
CA VAL A 85 19.09 3.73 10.87
C VAL A 85 18.32 4.79 10.08
N ALA A 86 18.19 4.62 8.76
CA ALA A 86 17.43 5.51 7.90
C ALA A 86 16.59 4.78 6.84
N GLY A 87 15.38 5.29 6.59
CA GLY A 87 14.61 4.98 5.39
C GLY A 87 14.91 5.97 4.28
N ILE A 88 15.24 5.47 3.08
CA ILE A 88 15.58 6.30 1.92
C ILE A 88 14.52 6.09 0.83
N ASP A 89 14.05 7.19 0.24
CA ASP A 89 13.11 7.13 -0.88
C ASP A 89 13.83 6.55 -2.10
N SER A 90 13.19 5.58 -2.76
CA SER A 90 13.58 4.98 -4.02
C SER A 90 13.96 5.97 -5.13
N LYS A 91 13.36 7.16 -5.14
CA LYS A 91 13.66 8.21 -6.13
C LYS A 91 14.99 8.91 -5.87
N ALA A 92 15.54 8.83 -4.66
CA ALA A 92 16.78 9.49 -4.29
C ALA A 92 18.01 8.67 -4.77
N LYS A 93 18.14 8.50 -6.08
CA LYS A 93 19.19 7.67 -6.71
C LYS A 93 20.60 8.06 -6.27
N ASP A 94 20.87 9.35 -6.18
CA ASP A 94 22.19 9.85 -5.78
C ASP A 94 22.51 9.49 -4.32
N VAL A 95 21.52 9.55 -3.42
CA VAL A 95 21.67 9.14 -2.01
C VAL A 95 21.89 7.63 -1.92
N ILE A 96 21.10 6.85 -2.66
CA ILE A 96 21.24 5.39 -2.73
C ILE A 96 22.65 5.02 -3.22
N ALA A 97 23.11 5.64 -4.31
CA ALA A 97 24.44 5.41 -4.86
C ALA A 97 25.56 5.82 -3.87
N GLN A 98 25.39 6.95 -3.18
CA GLN A 98 26.31 7.40 -2.14
C GLN A 98 26.39 6.40 -0.98
N LEU A 99 25.25 5.99 -0.42
CA LEU A 99 25.22 5.08 0.72
C LEU A 99 25.78 3.70 0.36
N ARG A 100 25.47 3.17 -0.83
CA ARG A 100 26.08 1.93 -1.35
C ARG A 100 27.59 1.99 -1.49
N GLY A 101 28.15 3.18 -1.66
CA GLY A 101 29.60 3.43 -1.72
C GLY A 101 30.22 3.87 -0.39
N THR A 102 29.46 3.92 0.70
CA THR A 102 29.95 4.34 2.02
C THR A 102 30.26 3.10 2.85
N ASP A 103 31.52 2.94 3.26
CA ASP A 103 31.96 1.84 4.11
C ASP A 103 31.21 1.87 5.46
N GLY A 104 30.89 0.70 6.01
CA GLY A 104 30.18 0.60 7.28
C GLY A 104 28.68 0.93 7.22
N ILE A 105 28.10 1.08 6.02
CA ILE A 105 26.65 1.21 5.83
C ILE A 105 26.10 -0.04 5.15
N PHE A 106 25.09 -0.64 5.76
CA PHE A 106 24.37 -1.79 5.24
C PHE A 106 23.05 -1.38 4.60
N GLU A 107 22.57 -2.18 3.63
CA GLU A 107 21.33 -1.95 2.89
C GLU A 107 20.40 -3.16 3.00
N ALA A 108 19.11 -2.90 3.24
CA ALA A 108 18.03 -3.83 2.96
C ALA A 108 17.05 -3.19 1.99
N LYS A 109 16.82 -3.87 0.88
CA LYS A 109 15.77 -3.54 -0.08
C LYS A 109 14.58 -4.48 0.14
N GLY A 110 13.52 -3.94 0.72
CA GLY A 110 12.23 -4.62 0.83
C GLY A 110 11.25 -4.18 -0.24
N MET A 111 10.03 -4.75 -0.19
CA MET A 111 8.96 -4.44 -1.13
C MET A 111 7.73 -3.92 -0.39
N ALA A 112 7.55 -2.61 -0.46
CA ALA A 112 6.40 -1.92 0.08
C ALA A 112 5.16 -2.18 -0.77
N GLY A 113 4.32 -3.12 -0.31
CA GLY A 113 2.93 -3.18 -0.72
C GLY A 113 2.69 -3.53 -2.19
N VAL A 114 1.41 -3.69 -2.53
CA VAL A 114 0.96 -3.67 -3.93
C VAL A 114 0.28 -2.32 -4.18
N ARG A 115 0.62 -1.66 -5.29
CA ARG A 115 -0.05 -0.43 -5.73
C ARG A 115 -1.14 -0.80 -6.74
N LEU A 116 -2.38 -0.44 -6.44
CA LEU A 116 -3.54 -0.67 -7.31
C LEU A 116 -4.23 0.65 -7.67
N SER A 117 -4.72 0.72 -8.89
CA SER A 117 -5.67 1.73 -9.34
C SER A 117 -6.99 1.03 -9.52
N HIS A 118 -7.89 1.21 -8.56
CA HIS A 118 -9.14 0.46 -8.47
C HIS A 118 -10.15 0.97 -9.49
N HIS A 119 -10.87 0.04 -10.11
CA HIS A 119 -11.97 0.28 -11.04
C HIS A 119 -13.23 -0.40 -10.52
N ASN A 120 -14.34 0.33 -10.47
CA ASN A 120 -15.60 -0.23 -9.96
C ASN A 120 -16.32 -1.05 -11.03
N ALA A 121 -16.13 -2.37 -10.98
CA ALA A 121 -16.71 -3.29 -11.96
C ALA A 121 -18.24 -3.45 -11.87
N ALA A 122 -18.91 -2.73 -10.98
CA ALA A 122 -20.37 -2.69 -10.88
C ALA A 122 -21.00 -1.51 -11.62
N ARG A 123 -20.18 -0.62 -12.19
CA ARG A 123 -20.63 0.67 -12.73
C ARG A 123 -20.08 0.89 -14.11
N ALA A 124 -20.94 1.36 -15.00
CA ALA A 124 -20.52 1.80 -16.32
C ALA A 124 -19.45 2.90 -16.24
N PRO A 125 -18.41 2.84 -17.09
CA PRO A 125 -18.20 1.85 -18.16
C PRO A 125 -17.38 0.63 -17.70
N PHE A 126 -16.92 0.58 -16.46
CA PHE A 126 -16.08 -0.50 -15.94
C PHE A 126 -16.86 -1.79 -15.64
N ASP A 127 -18.19 -1.80 -15.75
CA ASP A 127 -19.01 -3.02 -15.77
C ASP A 127 -18.74 -3.88 -17.01
N ASP A 128 -18.32 -3.28 -18.12
CA ASP A 128 -17.86 -3.98 -19.31
C ASP A 128 -16.39 -4.39 -19.22
N ILE A 129 -16.10 -5.67 -19.52
CA ILE A 129 -14.75 -6.21 -19.45
C ILE A 129 -13.78 -5.53 -20.42
N ARG A 130 -14.24 -5.13 -21.62
CA ARG A 130 -13.37 -4.48 -22.63
C ARG A 130 -12.77 -3.19 -22.10
N VAL A 131 -13.54 -2.45 -21.32
CA VAL A 131 -13.13 -1.19 -20.70
C VAL A 131 -12.09 -1.44 -19.60
N ARG A 132 -12.27 -2.48 -18.78
CA ARG A 132 -11.27 -2.89 -17.77
C ARG A 132 -9.98 -3.39 -18.41
N GLN A 133 -10.08 -4.16 -19.50
CA GLN A 133 -8.93 -4.62 -20.28
C GLN A 133 -8.17 -3.44 -20.90
N ALA A 134 -8.88 -2.48 -21.51
CA ALA A 134 -8.28 -1.26 -22.01
C ALA A 134 -7.53 -0.49 -20.91
N ALA A 135 -8.11 -0.37 -19.71
CA ALA A 135 -7.43 0.26 -18.59
C ALA A 135 -6.13 -0.46 -18.18
N GLN A 136 -6.10 -1.80 -18.21
CA GLN A 136 -4.88 -2.58 -17.97
C GLN A 136 -3.79 -2.35 -19.02
N MET A 137 -4.19 -2.23 -20.29
CA MET A 137 -3.27 -2.03 -21.42
C MET A 137 -2.82 -0.57 -21.59
N ALA A 138 -3.51 0.39 -20.97
CA ALA A 138 -3.20 1.83 -21.08
C ALA A 138 -1.97 2.27 -20.28
N ILE A 139 -1.58 1.54 -19.23
CA ILE A 139 -0.49 1.92 -18.33
C ILE A 139 0.80 1.21 -18.69
N ASP A 140 1.80 1.97 -19.13
CA ASP A 140 3.19 1.50 -19.21
C ASP A 140 3.77 1.42 -17.79
N ARG A 141 3.87 0.20 -17.27
CA ARG A 141 4.33 -0.06 -15.91
C ARG A 141 5.84 0.06 -15.76
N ALA A 142 6.60 -0.12 -16.85
CA ALA A 142 8.04 0.12 -16.83
C ALA A 142 8.31 1.62 -16.74
N ALA A 143 7.65 2.42 -17.59
CA ALA A 143 7.72 3.87 -17.50
C ALA A 143 7.19 4.40 -16.14
N TRP A 144 6.10 3.81 -15.63
CA TRP A 144 5.59 4.12 -14.29
C TRP A 144 6.66 3.87 -13.22
N ASN A 145 7.33 2.72 -13.26
CA ASN A 145 8.40 2.36 -12.33
C ASN A 145 9.59 3.32 -12.41
N ASP A 146 10.00 3.68 -13.62
CA ASP A 146 11.13 4.59 -13.83
C ASP A 146 10.83 5.99 -13.29
N VAL A 147 9.66 6.53 -13.61
CA VAL A 147 9.25 7.89 -13.21
C VAL A 147 8.90 7.97 -11.72
N LEU A 148 8.23 6.94 -11.18
CA LEU A 148 7.65 7.01 -9.84
C LEU A 148 8.40 6.22 -8.77
N GLN A 149 9.29 5.31 -9.14
CA GLN A 149 10.10 4.52 -8.19
C GLN A 149 11.60 4.54 -8.55
N GLY A 150 12.01 5.38 -9.49
CA GLY A 150 13.41 5.44 -9.93
C GLY A 150 13.89 4.18 -10.65
N GLY A 151 13.00 3.32 -11.12
CA GLY A 151 13.36 2.03 -11.74
C GLY A 151 13.65 0.92 -10.73
N GLU A 152 13.56 1.21 -9.42
CA GLU A 152 13.91 0.26 -8.36
C GLU A 152 12.74 -0.63 -7.93
N GLY A 153 11.51 -0.33 -8.36
CA GLY A 153 10.33 -1.13 -8.02
C GLY A 153 10.28 -2.45 -8.80
N HIS A 154 9.38 -3.33 -8.34
CA HIS A 154 9.22 -4.65 -8.91
C HIS A 154 8.02 -4.69 -9.84
N VAL A 155 8.29 -4.81 -11.14
CA VAL A 155 7.28 -4.87 -12.21
C VAL A 155 6.97 -6.34 -12.50
N TYR A 156 6.09 -6.94 -11.69
CA TYR A 156 5.57 -8.28 -11.97
C TYR A 156 4.06 -8.30 -11.91
N MET A 157 3.49 -8.82 -12.99
CA MET A 157 2.08 -8.68 -13.31
C MET A 157 1.31 -9.99 -13.42
N GLY A 158 2.02 -11.13 -13.39
CA GLY A 158 1.41 -12.47 -13.24
C GLY A 158 0.93 -12.76 -11.83
N SER A 159 0.56 -11.72 -11.07
CA SER A 159 0.08 -11.83 -9.70
C SER A 159 -0.53 -10.53 -9.25
N VAL A 160 -1.54 -10.61 -8.41
CA VAL A 160 -2.07 -9.45 -7.68
C VAL A 160 -1.51 -9.37 -6.26
N LEU A 161 -0.75 -10.38 -5.86
CA LEU A 161 0.02 -10.42 -4.63
C LEU A 161 1.43 -9.84 -4.85
N PRO A 162 2.15 -9.53 -3.77
CA PRO A 162 3.58 -9.27 -3.79
C PRO A 162 4.39 -10.58 -3.68
N PRO A 163 5.68 -10.59 -4.05
CA PRO A 163 6.59 -11.73 -3.80
C PRO A 163 6.64 -12.16 -2.35
N THR A 164 6.31 -11.23 -1.46
CA THR A 164 6.28 -11.40 -0.02
C THR A 164 5.20 -12.39 0.45
N SER A 165 4.19 -12.63 -0.38
CA SER A 165 3.20 -13.70 -0.22
C SER A 165 3.62 -14.94 -1.03
N ALA A 166 4.87 -15.39 -0.86
CA ALA A 166 5.56 -16.33 -1.73
C ALA A 166 4.77 -17.60 -2.09
N PHE A 167 3.98 -18.16 -1.17
CA PHE A 167 3.30 -19.42 -1.41
C PHE A 167 2.18 -19.38 -2.46
N ALA A 168 1.61 -18.21 -2.70
CA ALA A 168 0.57 -18.00 -3.71
C ALA A 168 1.00 -16.93 -4.71
N TYR A 169 2.27 -16.52 -4.73
CA TYR A 169 2.66 -15.35 -5.49
C TYR A 169 2.40 -15.51 -6.98
N GLU A 170 2.88 -16.56 -7.63
CA GLU A 170 2.89 -16.65 -9.10
C GLU A 170 1.65 -17.36 -9.66
N VAL A 171 1.07 -16.79 -10.73
CA VAL A 171 0.20 -17.48 -11.69
C VAL A 171 0.89 -17.61 -13.04
N ASP A 172 0.49 -18.61 -13.83
CA ASP A 172 1.20 -19.02 -15.05
C ASP A 172 1.10 -18.01 -16.20
N GLU A 173 0.13 -17.10 -16.17
CA GLU A 173 -0.19 -16.22 -17.30
C GLU A 173 -0.39 -14.76 -16.90
N TYR A 174 0.21 -13.86 -17.68
CA TYR A 174 -0.10 -12.43 -17.66
C TYR A 174 -0.89 -12.06 -18.92
N MET A 175 -2.05 -11.44 -18.73
CA MET A 175 -3.05 -11.29 -19.79
C MET A 175 -2.99 -9.94 -20.55
N TYR A 176 -2.38 -8.89 -19.96
CA TYR A 176 -2.58 -7.51 -20.43
C TYR A 176 -1.30 -6.70 -20.57
N GLU A 177 -0.50 -6.98 -21.58
CA GLU A 177 0.68 -6.16 -21.89
C GLU A 177 0.31 -4.71 -22.23
N TYR A 178 1.26 -3.79 -22.04
CA TYR A 178 1.08 -2.39 -22.42
C TYR A 178 0.85 -2.30 -23.92
N ASN A 179 -0.34 -1.84 -24.32
CA ASN A 179 -0.78 -1.74 -25.70
C ASN A 179 -1.85 -0.65 -25.83
N PRO A 180 -1.45 0.63 -25.91
CA PRO A 180 -2.38 1.75 -25.94
C PRO A 180 -3.25 1.75 -27.22
N GLU A 181 -2.74 1.21 -28.33
CA GLU A 181 -3.52 1.06 -29.57
C GLU A 181 -4.69 0.09 -29.36
N LYS A 182 -4.43 -1.09 -28.79
CA LYS A 182 -5.48 -2.07 -28.50
C LYS A 182 -6.43 -1.58 -27.42
N ALA A 183 -5.93 -0.86 -26.43
CA ALA A 183 -6.77 -0.19 -25.43
C ALA A 183 -7.77 0.76 -26.11
N ARG A 184 -7.31 1.62 -27.02
CA ARG A 184 -8.17 2.54 -27.77
C ARG A 184 -9.19 1.79 -28.63
N GLU A 185 -8.79 0.74 -29.34
CA GLU A 185 -9.71 -0.09 -30.14
C GLU A 185 -10.85 -0.67 -29.28
N LEU A 186 -10.53 -1.25 -28.12
CA LEU A 186 -11.54 -1.81 -27.21
C LEU A 186 -12.53 -0.74 -26.70
N LEU A 187 -12.04 0.48 -26.47
CA LEU A 187 -12.88 1.60 -26.05
C LEU A 187 -13.75 2.12 -27.21
N GLU A 188 -13.23 2.15 -28.43
CA GLU A 188 -14.00 2.50 -29.64
C GLU A 188 -15.09 1.46 -29.93
N GLU A 189 -14.79 0.17 -29.79
CA GLU A 189 -15.77 -0.92 -29.92
C GLU A 189 -16.90 -0.80 -28.88
N TYR A 190 -16.53 -0.59 -27.61
CA TYR A 190 -17.49 -0.36 -26.54
C TYR A 190 -18.34 0.89 -26.81
N ALA A 191 -17.71 2.01 -27.17
CA ALA A 191 -18.39 3.27 -27.44
C ALA A 191 -19.38 3.11 -28.61
N ALA A 192 -18.96 2.50 -29.72
CA ALA A 192 -19.80 2.26 -30.88
C ALA A 192 -21.02 1.40 -30.55
N GLU A 193 -20.85 0.32 -29.77
CA GLU A 193 -21.95 -0.55 -29.35
C GLU A 193 -22.95 0.18 -28.44
N LYS A 194 -22.48 1.05 -27.56
CA LYS A 194 -23.33 1.84 -26.66
C LYS A 194 -23.85 3.14 -27.26
N GLY A 195 -23.49 3.47 -28.51
CA GLY A 195 -23.85 4.74 -29.15
C GLY A 195 -23.18 5.97 -28.49
N LEU A 196 -22.01 5.78 -27.89
CA LEU A 196 -21.18 6.79 -27.25
C LEU A 196 -20.03 7.22 -28.18
N THR A 197 -19.35 8.31 -27.84
CA THR A 197 -18.12 8.76 -28.50
C THR A 197 -16.98 8.88 -27.50
N LEU A 198 -15.74 8.72 -27.96
CA LEU A 198 -14.56 9.03 -27.15
C LEU A 198 -14.33 10.55 -27.02
N PRO A 199 -13.74 11.03 -25.90
CA PRO A 199 -13.35 10.23 -24.74
C PRO A 199 -14.55 9.75 -23.92
N LEU A 200 -14.47 8.55 -23.35
CA LEU A 200 -15.47 8.05 -22.41
C LEU A 200 -15.41 8.91 -21.14
N THR A 201 -16.49 9.62 -20.85
CA THR A 201 -16.74 10.21 -19.54
C THR A 201 -17.35 9.17 -18.62
N THR A 202 -16.99 9.17 -17.34
CA THR A 202 -17.56 8.26 -16.34
C THR A 202 -17.87 9.01 -15.07
N MET A 203 -18.65 8.40 -14.18
CA MET A 203 -19.04 9.03 -12.91
C MET A 203 -17.88 9.02 -11.89
N SER A 204 -17.67 10.13 -11.19
CA SER A 204 -16.60 10.35 -10.22
C SER A 204 -16.93 9.79 -8.83
N ALA A 205 -15.90 9.80 -7.97
CA ALA A 205 -16.12 9.93 -6.54
C ALA A 205 -16.80 11.25 -6.22
N PHE A 206 -17.74 11.21 -5.30
CA PHE A 206 -18.50 12.36 -4.88
C PHE A 206 -17.79 13.12 -3.75
N LYS A 207 -17.72 14.46 -3.82
CA LYS A 207 -17.16 15.30 -2.74
C LYS A 207 -18.30 15.77 -1.83
N CYS A 208 -18.22 15.45 -0.53
CA CYS A 208 -19.09 16.07 0.46
C CYS A 208 -18.69 17.55 0.61
N THR A 209 -19.66 18.46 0.67
CA THR A 209 -19.38 19.84 1.10
C THR A 209 -18.93 19.86 2.57
N ASP A 210 -18.29 20.95 3.00
CA ASP A 210 -17.86 21.11 4.39
C ASP A 210 -19.03 20.95 5.37
N GLU A 211 -20.23 21.41 5.01
CA GLU A 211 -21.46 21.19 5.79
C GLU A 211 -21.92 19.71 5.80
N GLN A 212 -21.78 18.98 4.68
CA GLN A 212 -22.15 17.57 4.59
C GLN A 212 -21.23 16.65 5.41
N LEU A 213 -19.98 17.05 5.65
CA LEU A 213 -19.06 16.33 6.53
C LEU A 213 -19.56 16.28 7.99
N GLU A 214 -20.36 17.26 8.42
CA GLU A 214 -20.89 17.34 9.78
C GLU A 214 -22.20 16.55 9.97
N ILE A 215 -23.05 16.49 8.94
CA ILE A 215 -24.42 15.92 9.02
C ILE A 215 -24.58 14.57 8.32
N GLY A 216 -23.55 14.11 7.61
CA GLY A 216 -23.56 12.89 6.82
C GLY A 216 -23.75 13.17 5.33
N CYS A 217 -22.91 12.55 4.50
CA CYS A 217 -22.90 12.76 3.06
C CYS A 217 -24.05 12.00 2.37
N THR A 218 -25.22 12.64 2.26
CA THR A 218 -26.43 12.01 1.72
C THR A 218 -26.75 12.38 0.27
N ASP A 219 -26.23 13.52 -0.23
CA ASP A 219 -26.53 14.03 -1.58
C ASP A 219 -25.23 14.38 -2.31
N LEU A 220 -24.84 13.48 -3.17
CA LEU A 220 -23.53 13.39 -3.78
C LEU A 220 -23.61 13.89 -5.25
N VAL A 221 -22.77 14.84 -5.68
CA VAL A 221 -22.82 15.48 -7.03
C VAL A 221 -21.88 14.83 -8.05
N GLU A 222 -22.41 14.47 -9.22
CA GLU A 222 -21.67 13.79 -10.32
C GLU A 222 -20.46 14.58 -10.85
N ALA A 223 -19.35 13.89 -11.15
CA ALA A 223 -18.22 14.43 -11.92
C ALA A 223 -17.59 13.35 -12.87
N PRO A 224 -16.59 13.67 -13.73
CA PRO A 224 -15.92 12.74 -14.66
C PRO A 224 -15.07 11.63 -13.98
N ILE A 225 -14.37 10.74 -14.73
CA ILE A 225 -13.41 9.81 -14.09
C ILE A 225 -12.48 10.64 -13.24
N THR A 226 -12.41 10.36 -11.94
CA THR A 226 -11.60 11.16 -11.03
C THR A 226 -10.55 10.30 -10.38
N VAL A 227 -9.30 10.69 -10.56
CA VAL A 227 -8.18 10.16 -9.80
C VAL A 227 -8.18 10.85 -8.44
N THR A 228 -8.75 10.18 -7.44
CA THR A 228 -8.73 10.67 -6.04
C THR A 228 -7.41 10.29 -5.37
N THR A 229 -6.70 11.30 -4.87
CA THR A 229 -5.39 11.12 -4.24
C THR A 229 -5.17 12.18 -3.14
N THR A 230 -4.15 12.02 -2.30
CA THR A 230 -3.80 13.05 -1.29
C THR A 230 -2.85 14.10 -1.88
N THR A 231 -2.70 15.23 -1.19
CA THR A 231 -1.81 16.33 -1.63
C THR A 231 -0.32 16.01 -1.54
N SER A 232 0.08 14.79 -1.15
CA SER A 232 1.50 14.43 -1.13
C SER A 232 2.07 14.41 -2.55
N ALA A 233 3.29 14.94 -2.73
CA ALA A 233 3.91 15.06 -4.04
C ALA A 233 4.01 13.72 -4.79
N ALA A 234 4.26 12.62 -4.08
CA ALA A 234 4.31 11.28 -4.66
C ALA A 234 2.94 10.82 -5.19
N ASN A 235 1.87 11.13 -4.44
CA ASN A 235 0.50 10.77 -4.78
C ASN A 235 -0.06 11.64 -5.92
N VAL A 236 0.35 12.91 -6.00
CA VAL A 236 0.05 13.82 -7.12
C VAL A 236 0.75 13.34 -8.40
N ALA A 237 2.06 13.09 -8.35
CA ALA A 237 2.82 12.63 -9.51
C ALA A 237 2.29 11.30 -10.07
N ARG A 238 1.87 10.38 -9.19
CA ARG A 238 1.18 9.15 -9.60
C ARG A 238 -0.13 9.45 -10.33
N ALA A 239 -0.93 10.36 -9.78
CA ALA A 239 -2.21 10.72 -10.36
C ALA A 239 -2.09 11.37 -11.74
N GLU A 240 -1.12 12.26 -11.91
CA GLU A 240 -0.81 12.91 -13.20
C GLU A 240 -0.38 11.88 -14.25
N PHE A 241 0.51 10.95 -13.88
CA PHE A 241 0.97 9.90 -14.78
C PHE A 241 -0.20 9.03 -15.28
N GLU A 242 -1.03 8.55 -14.36
CA GLU A 242 -2.14 7.67 -14.71
C GLU A 242 -3.23 8.41 -15.49
N ALA A 243 -3.55 9.65 -15.11
CA ALA A 243 -4.50 10.47 -15.86
C ALA A 243 -4.02 10.71 -17.29
N ALA A 244 -2.74 11.02 -17.50
CA ALA A 244 -2.17 11.18 -18.84
C ALA A 244 -2.27 9.89 -19.68
N ALA A 245 -1.95 8.75 -19.08
CA ALA A 245 -2.01 7.46 -19.76
C ALA A 245 -3.44 7.06 -20.15
N TYR A 246 -4.42 7.29 -19.27
CA TYR A 246 -5.83 7.05 -19.57
C TYR A 246 -6.39 8.04 -20.61
N ASN A 247 -6.05 9.33 -20.50
CA ASN A 247 -6.43 10.34 -21.50
C ASN A 247 -5.91 9.98 -22.89
N ALA A 248 -4.71 9.40 -23.00
CA ALA A 248 -4.12 9.01 -24.28
C ALA A 248 -4.90 7.90 -25.02
N VAL A 249 -5.62 7.03 -24.30
CA VAL A 249 -6.39 5.93 -24.90
C VAL A 249 -7.89 6.26 -25.08
N GLY A 250 -8.35 7.41 -24.57
CA GLY A 250 -9.73 7.87 -24.74
C GLY A 250 -10.61 7.75 -23.48
N PHE A 251 -10.03 7.77 -22.29
CA PHE A 251 -10.77 8.03 -21.04
C PHE A 251 -10.65 9.50 -20.67
N GLU A 252 -11.73 10.19 -20.33
CA GLU A 252 -11.61 11.56 -19.78
C GLU A 252 -11.38 11.50 -18.27
N VAL A 253 -10.14 11.76 -17.85
CA VAL A 253 -9.72 11.68 -16.45
C VAL A 253 -9.39 13.06 -15.87
N THR A 254 -10.10 13.39 -14.79
CA THR A 254 -9.88 14.55 -13.92
C THR A 254 -9.12 14.12 -12.66
N MET A 255 -8.36 15.05 -12.06
CA MET A 255 -7.70 14.81 -10.78
C MET A 255 -8.48 15.48 -9.66
N ASN A 256 -8.74 14.74 -8.57
CA ASN A 256 -9.26 15.33 -7.33
C ASN A 256 -8.23 15.11 -6.23
N LEU A 257 -7.57 16.20 -5.88
CA LEU A 257 -6.69 16.28 -4.74
C LEU A 257 -7.58 16.42 -3.51
N GLY A 258 -7.68 15.37 -2.69
CA GLY A 258 -8.42 15.45 -1.44
C GLY A 258 -7.88 16.60 -0.59
N GLU A 259 -8.76 17.48 -0.11
CA GLU A 259 -8.40 18.53 0.85
C GLU A 259 -8.19 17.87 2.23
N GLY A 260 -6.96 17.45 2.54
CA GLY A 260 -6.65 16.92 3.86
C GLY A 260 -5.34 16.13 3.98
N LYS A 261 -4.79 16.09 5.20
CA LYS A 261 -3.75 15.13 5.61
C LYS A 261 -4.32 13.71 5.45
N GLU A 262 -3.50 12.69 5.18
CA GLU A 262 -3.93 11.27 5.01
C GLU A 262 -4.79 10.69 6.16
N GLY A 263 -4.84 11.36 7.32
CA GLY A 263 -5.43 10.90 8.58
C GLY A 263 -6.95 10.73 8.62
N PRO A 264 -7.81 11.62 8.10
CA PRO A 264 -9.24 11.38 8.01
C PRO A 264 -9.52 10.69 6.69
N ARG A 265 -9.34 9.36 6.71
CA ARG A 265 -9.85 8.36 5.75
C ARG A 265 -10.85 8.95 4.74
N THR A 266 -10.37 9.38 3.58
CA THR A 266 -11.23 9.74 2.44
C THR A 266 -11.86 8.45 1.94
N PHE A 267 -12.98 8.04 2.53
CA PHE A 267 -13.74 6.89 2.05
C PHE A 267 -14.11 7.19 0.61
N VAL A 268 -13.49 6.49 -0.33
CA VAL A 268 -14.04 6.45 -1.68
C VAL A 268 -15.37 5.73 -1.51
N THR A 269 -16.46 6.42 -1.77
CA THR A 269 -17.79 5.85 -1.62
C THR A 269 -17.89 4.60 -2.49
N LYS A 270 -18.75 3.64 -2.13
CA LYS A 270 -19.03 2.44 -2.96
C LYS A 270 -19.48 2.78 -4.39
N GLU A 271 -19.78 4.05 -4.63
CA GLU A 271 -20.34 4.59 -5.86
C GLU A 271 -19.28 5.20 -6.78
N ALA A 272 -18.05 5.44 -6.32
CA ALA A 272 -17.00 5.95 -7.19
C ALA A 272 -16.59 4.91 -8.24
N SER A 273 -16.25 5.37 -9.44
CA SER A 273 -15.78 4.49 -10.52
C SER A 273 -14.28 4.19 -10.45
N PHE A 274 -13.48 5.05 -9.80
CA PHE A 274 -12.02 4.96 -9.80
C PHE A 274 -11.38 5.40 -8.46
N SER A 275 -10.28 4.75 -8.05
CA SER A 275 -9.51 5.15 -6.84
C SER A 275 -8.06 4.69 -6.86
N LEU A 276 -7.11 5.60 -6.56
CA LEU A 276 -5.72 5.23 -6.32
C LEU A 276 -5.54 4.75 -4.89
N ARG A 277 -5.34 3.45 -4.68
CA ARG A 277 -4.97 2.93 -3.36
C ARG A 277 -3.92 1.84 -3.45
N GLY A 278 -2.91 1.97 -2.60
CA GLY A 278 -2.06 0.84 -2.29
C GLY A 278 -2.71 -0.02 -1.21
N PHE A 279 -2.17 -1.22 -1.03
CA PHE A 279 -2.43 -1.98 0.16
C PHE A 279 -1.16 -2.48 0.83
N GLY A 280 -1.19 -2.41 2.16
CA GLY A 280 -0.27 -3.15 3.00
C GLY A 280 -0.60 -4.63 2.87
N VAL A 281 0.42 -5.44 2.60
CA VAL A 281 0.24 -6.86 2.32
C VAL A 281 0.75 -7.65 3.49
N ARG A 282 -0.07 -8.60 3.94
CA ARG A 282 0.35 -9.58 4.93
C ARG A 282 1.02 -10.74 4.20
N PRO A 283 2.01 -11.41 4.82
CA PRO A 283 2.62 -12.62 4.23
C PRO A 283 1.57 -13.67 3.86
N HIS A 284 0.49 -13.76 4.65
CA HIS A 284 -0.66 -14.59 4.33
C HIS A 284 -1.71 -13.83 3.47
N PRO A 285 -2.20 -14.37 2.34
CA PRO A 285 -3.02 -13.69 1.35
C PRO A 285 -4.44 -13.57 1.86
N ALA A 286 -4.92 -14.46 2.77
CA ALA A 286 -6.25 -14.35 3.38
C ALA A 286 -6.58 -12.92 3.80
N GLY A 287 -5.71 -12.28 4.60
CA GLY A 287 -5.98 -10.94 5.11
C GLY A 287 -6.01 -9.87 4.01
N SER A 288 -5.18 -10.01 2.98
CA SER A 288 -5.09 -9.04 1.89
C SER A 288 -6.14 -9.30 0.81
N MET A 289 -6.23 -10.51 0.27
CA MET A 289 -7.22 -10.86 -0.76
C MET A 289 -8.64 -10.71 -0.25
N ASP A 290 -8.98 -11.09 0.99
CA ASP A 290 -10.34 -10.88 1.52
C ASP A 290 -10.66 -9.38 1.64
N SER A 291 -9.73 -8.59 2.17
CA SER A 291 -9.93 -7.15 2.34
C SER A 291 -10.07 -6.38 1.03
N TYR A 292 -9.38 -6.80 -0.04
CA TYR A 292 -9.25 -6.04 -1.29
C TYR A 292 -9.96 -6.66 -2.50
N MET A 293 -10.25 -7.96 -2.48
CA MET A 293 -10.87 -8.71 -3.58
C MET A 293 -12.18 -9.38 -3.18
N GLY A 294 -12.37 -9.67 -1.89
CA GLY A 294 -13.60 -10.28 -1.38
C GLY A 294 -14.81 -9.36 -1.52
N TYR A 295 -15.98 -9.95 -1.81
CA TYR A 295 -17.25 -9.23 -1.84
C TYR A 295 -17.54 -8.61 -0.46
N GLY A 296 -17.64 -7.27 -0.39
CA GLY A 296 -17.80 -6.55 0.88
C GLY A 296 -16.51 -6.39 1.70
N GLY A 297 -15.36 -6.74 1.14
CA GLY A 297 -14.05 -6.51 1.75
C GLY A 297 -13.86 -5.04 2.14
N TYR A 298 -13.30 -4.81 3.33
CA TYR A 298 -13.23 -3.47 3.95
C TYR A 298 -12.51 -2.42 3.09
N TRP A 299 -11.57 -2.86 2.25
CA TRP A 299 -10.79 -1.99 1.36
C TRP A 299 -11.04 -2.24 -0.13
N ASN A 300 -12.07 -3.03 -0.46
CA ASN A 300 -12.40 -3.38 -1.83
C ASN A 300 -13.18 -2.25 -2.50
N ASN A 301 -12.46 -1.24 -2.99
CA ASN A 301 -13.06 -0.11 -3.69
C ASN A 301 -13.49 -0.44 -5.13
N GLY A 302 -13.05 -1.59 -5.67
CA GLY A 302 -13.29 -1.97 -7.06
C GLY A 302 -14.37 -3.04 -7.27
N SER A 303 -14.80 -3.77 -6.22
CA SER A 303 -15.67 -4.94 -6.38
C SER A 303 -16.98 -4.83 -5.60
N TYR A 304 -17.92 -4.14 -6.23
CA TYR A 304 -19.33 -4.09 -5.85
C TYR A 304 -20.25 -4.84 -6.84
N GLY A 305 -19.68 -5.61 -7.78
CA GLY A 305 -20.45 -6.26 -8.82
C GLY A 305 -20.90 -7.67 -8.44
N THR A 306 -21.91 -8.17 -9.16
CA THR A 306 -22.48 -9.53 -9.00
C THR A 306 -22.31 -10.35 -10.28
N SER A 307 -21.28 -10.07 -11.09
CA SER A 307 -20.97 -10.90 -12.26
C SER A 307 -20.60 -12.32 -11.82
N ASP A 308 -20.83 -13.30 -12.69
CA ASP A 308 -20.53 -14.70 -12.40
C ASP A 308 -19.05 -14.89 -11.98
N ALA A 309 -18.13 -14.19 -12.64
CA ALA A 309 -16.70 -14.20 -12.30
C ALA A 309 -16.40 -13.64 -10.91
N GLN A 310 -17.09 -12.56 -10.49
CA GLN A 310 -16.92 -12.00 -9.15
C GLN A 310 -17.50 -12.92 -8.07
N MET A 311 -18.64 -13.55 -8.34
CA MET A 311 -19.23 -14.52 -7.42
C MET A 311 -18.34 -15.76 -7.33
N GLU A 312 -17.78 -16.24 -8.43
CA GLU A 312 -16.82 -17.35 -8.42
C GLU A 312 -15.55 -16.98 -7.64
N LEU A 313 -15.01 -15.78 -7.85
CA LEU A 313 -13.87 -15.27 -7.09
C LEU A 313 -14.18 -15.24 -5.59
N HIS A 314 -15.34 -14.73 -5.20
CA HIS A 314 -15.75 -14.64 -3.79
C HIS A 314 -15.87 -16.02 -3.14
N GLU A 315 -16.57 -16.95 -3.77
CA GLU A 315 -16.74 -18.30 -3.24
C GLU A 315 -15.41 -19.06 -3.18
N THR A 316 -14.56 -18.89 -4.20
CA THR A 316 -13.21 -19.50 -4.21
C THR A 316 -12.34 -18.91 -3.09
N LEU A 317 -12.45 -17.60 -2.83
CA LEU A 317 -11.69 -16.92 -1.80
C LEU A 317 -12.12 -17.36 -0.39
N LYS A 318 -13.43 -17.52 -0.19
CA LYS A 318 -13.99 -18.06 1.04
C LYS A 318 -13.52 -19.50 1.27
N ALA A 319 -13.59 -20.35 0.24
CA ALA A 319 -13.06 -21.71 0.32
C ALA A 319 -11.56 -21.74 0.65
N ALA A 320 -10.76 -20.82 0.09
CA ALA A 320 -9.33 -20.71 0.39
C ALA A 320 -9.07 -20.33 1.87
N GLY A 321 -9.90 -19.45 2.43
CA GLY A 321 -9.82 -19.04 3.83
C GLY A 321 -10.27 -20.13 4.82
N GLU A 322 -11.16 -21.03 4.39
CA GLU A 322 -11.68 -22.16 5.19
C GLU A 322 -10.84 -23.45 5.02
N ALA A 323 -9.96 -23.51 4.01
CA ALA A 323 -9.11 -24.66 3.76
C ALA A 323 -8.02 -24.83 4.83
N TYR A 324 -7.97 -26.02 5.44
CA TYR A 324 -6.93 -26.41 6.39
C TYR A 324 -5.72 -27.10 5.73
N ASP A 325 -5.90 -27.68 4.54
CA ASP A 325 -4.80 -28.26 3.78
C ASP A 325 -4.03 -27.16 3.03
N TYR A 326 -2.72 -27.12 3.25
CA TYR A 326 -1.86 -26.07 2.69
C TYR A 326 -1.82 -26.09 1.16
N GLN A 327 -1.77 -27.28 0.53
CA GLN A 327 -1.70 -27.37 -0.93
C GLN A 327 -3.01 -26.97 -1.58
N GLU A 328 -4.14 -27.33 -0.96
CA GLU A 328 -5.46 -26.89 -1.40
C GLU A 328 -5.63 -25.38 -1.24
N GLN A 329 -5.16 -24.81 -0.13
CA GLN A 329 -5.19 -23.36 0.08
C GLN A 329 -4.35 -22.62 -0.96
N VAL A 330 -3.12 -23.10 -1.26
CA VAL A 330 -2.28 -22.56 -2.34
C VAL A 330 -3.03 -22.60 -3.68
N ARG A 331 -3.62 -23.75 -4.03
CA ARG A 331 -4.34 -23.94 -5.28
C ARG A 331 -5.53 -22.98 -5.40
N LEU A 332 -6.31 -22.82 -4.34
CA LEU A 332 -7.48 -21.94 -4.31
C LEU A 332 -7.07 -20.47 -4.42
N TYR A 333 -6.03 -20.01 -3.71
CA TYR A 333 -5.55 -18.63 -3.86
C TYR A 333 -4.97 -18.34 -5.25
N LYS A 334 -4.26 -19.30 -5.87
CA LYS A 334 -3.85 -19.16 -7.27
C LYS A 334 -5.06 -19.06 -8.21
N LYS A 335 -6.10 -19.87 -7.98
CA LYS A 335 -7.36 -19.79 -8.74
C LYS A 335 -8.05 -18.42 -8.57
N CYS A 336 -8.10 -17.87 -7.35
CA CYS A 336 -8.63 -16.53 -7.11
C CYS A 336 -7.90 -15.47 -7.94
N GLN A 337 -6.57 -15.53 -7.99
CA GLN A 337 -5.79 -14.58 -8.78
C GLN A 337 -6.03 -14.75 -10.28
N GLN A 338 -6.13 -15.99 -10.76
CA GLN A 338 -6.45 -16.29 -12.15
C GLN A 338 -7.81 -15.67 -12.55
N ILE A 339 -8.88 -15.91 -11.77
CA ILE A 339 -10.20 -15.32 -12.03
C ILE A 339 -10.11 -13.79 -12.04
N TYR A 340 -9.41 -13.21 -11.06
CA TYR A 340 -9.25 -11.75 -10.97
C TYR A 340 -8.55 -11.18 -12.21
N LEU A 341 -7.46 -11.82 -12.66
CA LEU A 341 -6.66 -11.38 -13.80
C LEU A 341 -7.40 -11.61 -15.12
N GLU A 342 -7.98 -12.78 -15.37
CA GLU A 342 -8.74 -13.10 -16.58
C GLU A 342 -9.90 -12.13 -16.82
N HIS A 343 -10.59 -11.72 -15.75
CA HIS A 343 -11.74 -10.82 -15.85
C HIS A 343 -11.40 -9.34 -15.62
N ALA A 344 -10.11 -9.01 -15.47
CA ALA A 344 -9.61 -7.67 -15.17
C ALA A 344 -10.37 -7.01 -14.01
N LEU A 345 -10.65 -7.77 -12.95
CA LEU A 345 -11.46 -7.30 -11.82
C LEU A 345 -10.67 -6.32 -10.94
N GLY A 346 -11.39 -5.51 -10.16
CA GLY A 346 -10.89 -4.71 -9.05
C GLY A 346 -10.00 -3.52 -9.41
N GLY A 347 -9.00 -3.67 -10.29
CA GLY A 347 -8.09 -2.59 -10.64
C GLY A 347 -6.86 -2.97 -11.48
N VAL A 348 -6.10 -1.93 -11.82
CA VAL A 348 -4.78 -2.02 -12.46
C VAL A 348 -3.69 -2.11 -11.41
N LYS A 349 -2.98 -3.24 -11.36
CA LYS A 349 -1.75 -3.36 -10.56
C LYS A 349 -0.62 -2.59 -11.24
N LEU A 350 0.13 -1.85 -10.42
CA LEU A 350 1.31 -1.08 -10.81
C LEU A 350 2.56 -1.76 -10.24
N ALA A 351 3.73 -1.16 -10.45
CA ALA A 351 4.95 -1.67 -9.85
C ALA A 351 4.84 -1.65 -8.31
N ASN A 352 5.25 -2.73 -7.66
CA ASN A 352 5.35 -2.76 -6.22
C ASN A 352 6.46 -1.79 -5.80
N ALA A 353 6.16 -0.90 -4.85
CA ALA A 353 7.10 0.13 -4.44
C ALA A 353 8.26 -0.53 -3.69
N PRO A 354 9.52 -0.21 -4.00
CA PRO A 354 10.63 -0.68 -3.19
C PRO A 354 10.68 0.14 -1.89
N SER A 355 11.26 -0.43 -0.85
CA SER A 355 11.52 0.27 0.40
C SER A 355 12.98 0.05 0.76
N PHE A 356 13.75 1.12 0.76
CA PHE A 356 15.17 1.10 1.10
C PHE A 356 15.35 1.45 2.56
N LYS A 357 16.07 0.59 3.27
CA LYS A 357 16.46 0.76 4.65
C LYS A 357 17.96 0.63 4.71
N TYR A 358 18.60 1.55 5.41
CA TYR A 358 20.03 1.54 5.63
C TYR A 358 20.32 1.66 7.12
N TRP A 359 21.41 1.05 7.56
CA TRP A 359 21.87 1.15 8.95
C TRP A 359 23.40 1.17 9.03
N SER A 360 23.92 1.74 10.10
CA SER A 360 25.35 1.74 10.38
C SER A 360 25.84 0.37 10.82
N GLU A 361 27.14 0.14 10.68
CA GLU A 361 27.77 -1.10 11.12
C GLU A 361 27.77 -1.32 12.61
N ASP A 362 27.35 -0.35 13.43
CA ASP A 362 27.17 -0.59 14.86
C ASP A 362 25.86 -1.33 15.12
N VAL A 363 24.85 -1.20 14.24
CA VAL A 363 23.54 -1.79 14.45
C VAL A 363 23.57 -3.28 14.14
N ARG A 364 23.24 -4.08 15.14
CA ARG A 364 23.13 -5.54 15.06
C ARG A 364 21.75 -6.03 15.48
N TYR A 365 21.49 -7.28 15.14
CA TYR A 365 20.27 -7.98 15.49
C TYR A 365 20.59 -9.41 15.91
N ASP A 366 19.96 -9.89 16.96
CA ASP A 366 20.18 -11.24 17.50
C ASP A 366 19.02 -12.21 17.21
N GLY A 367 18.05 -11.81 16.37
CA GLY A 367 16.82 -12.56 16.18
C GLY A 367 16.93 -13.73 15.18
N TYR A 368 16.07 -14.72 15.40
CA TYR A 368 16.00 -15.99 14.68
C TYR A 368 15.56 -15.88 13.20
N PRO A 369 16.10 -16.71 12.27
CA PRO A 369 17.29 -17.58 12.38
C PRO A 369 18.52 -16.96 11.69
N ASP A 370 19.65 -16.88 12.41
CA ASP A 370 21.02 -16.65 11.90
C ASP A 370 21.28 -15.43 10.99
N PHE A 371 20.52 -14.34 11.15
CA PHE A 371 20.91 -13.05 10.57
C PHE A 371 21.62 -12.21 11.63
N THR A 372 22.93 -11.98 11.47
CA THR A 372 23.68 -10.98 12.25
C THR A 372 23.36 -9.55 11.81
N GLU A 373 22.57 -9.40 10.75
CA GLU A 373 22.12 -8.16 10.15
C GLU A 373 20.62 -7.94 10.43
N VAL A 374 20.19 -6.67 10.50
CA VAL A 374 18.80 -6.30 10.76
C VAL A 374 17.88 -6.88 9.68
N PHE A 375 17.02 -7.83 10.06
CA PHE A 375 16.00 -8.37 9.16
C PHE A 375 14.80 -7.44 9.10
N PHE A 376 14.68 -6.70 8.00
CA PHE A 376 13.41 -6.10 7.60
C PHE A 376 12.59 -7.21 6.95
N PRO A 377 11.45 -7.63 7.53
CA PRO A 377 10.55 -8.49 6.83
C PRO A 377 10.15 -7.81 5.53
N SER A 378 9.55 -8.60 4.69
CA SER A 378 9.12 -8.21 3.38
C SER A 378 8.18 -6.98 3.35
N ASP A 379 7.55 -6.62 4.48
CA ASP A 379 6.75 -5.40 4.71
C ASP A 379 7.57 -4.17 5.17
N THR A 380 8.88 -4.35 5.36
CA THR A 380 9.87 -3.39 5.85
C THR A 380 9.66 -2.88 7.28
N SER A 381 8.94 -3.65 8.10
CA SER A 381 8.86 -3.40 9.53
C SER A 381 10.23 -3.59 10.21
N LEU A 382 10.56 -2.72 11.16
CA LEU A 382 11.78 -2.86 11.95
C LEU A 382 11.46 -3.66 13.21
N LYS A 383 12.10 -4.83 13.40
CA LYS A 383 11.97 -5.60 14.63
C LYS A 383 12.94 -5.08 15.68
N MET A 384 12.49 -4.12 16.49
CA MET A 384 13.36 -3.40 17.42
C MET A 384 13.76 -4.16 18.69
N TYR A 385 13.06 -5.25 19.05
CA TYR A 385 13.26 -5.90 20.36
C TYR A 385 14.61 -6.61 20.51
N GLY A 386 15.18 -7.13 19.42
CA GLY A 386 16.47 -7.82 19.40
C GLY A 386 17.64 -6.98 18.86
N MET A 387 17.41 -5.67 18.67
CA MET A 387 18.46 -4.78 18.19
C MET A 387 19.43 -4.44 19.32
N TYR A 388 20.71 -4.35 19.00
CA TYR A 388 21.76 -3.84 19.89
C TYR A 388 22.81 -3.06 19.08
N LEU A 389 23.65 -2.30 19.79
CA LEU A 389 24.74 -1.53 19.19
C LEU A 389 26.09 -2.14 19.59
N GLU A 390 26.97 -2.41 18.63
CA GLU A 390 28.36 -2.85 18.85
C GLU A 390 29.32 -1.66 18.95
N ARG A 391 29.07 -0.73 19.88
CA ARG A 391 29.93 0.44 20.14
C ARG A 391 30.29 0.65 21.59
#